data_AF-A0A097QTM1-F1
#
_entry.id   AF-A0A097QTM1-F1
#
_cell.length_a   1.000
_cell.length_b   1.000
_cell.length_c   1.000
_cell.angle_alpha   90.00
_cell.angle_beta   90.00
_cell.angle_gamma   90.00
#
_symmetry.space_group_name_H-M   'P 1'
#
loop_
_entity.id
_entity.type
_entity.pdbx_description
1 polymer ?
#
loop_
_entity_poly.entity_id
_entity_poly.type
_entity_poly.pdbx_seq_one_letter_code
_entity_poly.pdbx_strand_id
1 'polypeptide(L)'
;MKKWVATIDLETLEVESDPSFKFKCVEGCGICCERLEIPLRDEDIVAIEELGYNVWEFVDYEKLFYRGDKFLGYALKKRSFDDACVFLDPETKRCRIYGHRPLACRLYPFIFVKHGKKMEIYVKEDSFCPGLNHPEGQPITKEFLLQEYGDVIQSYRQKVLG
;
A
#
# COMPACT_ATOMS: atom_id res chain seq x y z
N MET A 1 -0.17 13.94 8.73
CA MET A 1 1.09 14.54 8.23
C MET A 1 1.86 13.46 7.47
N LYS A 2 2.73 13.82 6.52
CA LYS A 2 3.62 12.86 5.87
C LYS A 2 5.06 13.17 6.28
N LYS A 3 5.82 12.15 6.65
CA LYS A 3 7.24 12.28 7.03
C LYS A 3 8.10 11.59 5.98
N TRP A 4 9.15 12.25 5.50
CA TRP A 4 10.13 11.60 4.62
C TRP A 4 10.89 10.51 5.38
N VAL A 5 11.10 9.35 4.75
CA VAL A 5 11.82 8.21 5.38
C VAL A 5 12.92 7.62 4.51
N ALA A 6 12.83 7.75 3.18
CA ALA A 6 13.89 7.33 2.29
C ALA A 6 13.77 7.98 0.91
N THR A 7 14.86 7.96 0.16
CA THR A 7 14.93 8.26 -1.26
C THR A 7 15.74 7.16 -1.93
N ILE A 8 15.21 6.58 -3.01
CA ILE A 8 15.93 5.62 -3.85
C ILE A 8 16.19 6.21 -5.23
N ASP A 9 17.41 6.09 -5.72
CA ASP A 9 17.75 6.37 -7.11
C ASP A 9 17.34 5.18 -8.00
N LEU A 10 16.48 5.42 -8.98
CA LEU A 10 15.93 4.38 -9.85
C LEU A 10 16.93 3.89 -10.91
N GLU A 11 18.04 4.57 -11.13
CA GLU A 11 19.11 4.12 -12.03
C GLU A 11 20.09 3.25 -11.25
N THR A 12 20.65 3.77 -10.16
CA THR A 12 21.74 3.12 -9.40
C THR A 12 21.26 2.19 -8.27
N LEU A 13 20.00 2.32 -7.85
CA LEU A 13 19.45 1.71 -6.62
C LEU A 13 20.19 2.13 -5.34
N GLU A 14 20.86 3.28 -5.33
CA GLU A 14 21.38 3.86 -4.11
C GLU A 14 20.22 4.41 -3.27
N VAL A 15 20.32 4.24 -1.94
CA VAL A 15 19.27 4.63 -0.99
C VAL A 15 19.85 5.54 0.08
N GLU A 16 19.22 6.70 0.25
CA GLU A 16 19.35 7.56 1.42
C GLU A 16 18.12 7.32 2.31
N SER A 17 18.28 7.09 3.61
CA SER A 17 17.16 6.77 4.51
C SER A 17 17.31 7.42 5.88
N ASP A 18 16.20 7.77 6.51
CA ASP A 18 16.15 8.18 7.92
C ASP A 18 16.41 6.96 8.83
N PRO A 19 17.59 6.87 9.50
CA PRO A 19 17.94 5.71 10.30
C PRO A 19 17.12 5.62 11.60
N SER A 20 16.42 6.69 12.00
CA SER A 20 15.59 6.70 13.20
C SER A 20 14.22 6.07 12.99
N PHE A 21 13.76 5.98 11.74
CA PHE A 21 12.45 5.43 11.43
C PHE A 21 12.53 3.92 11.21
N LYS A 22 11.58 3.21 11.80
CA LYS A 22 11.43 1.77 11.66
C LYS A 22 9.98 1.41 11.41
N PHE A 23 9.74 0.34 10.65
CA PHE A 23 8.41 -0.14 10.39
C PHE A 23 8.31 -1.66 10.50
N LYS A 24 7.22 -2.15 11.10
CA LYS A 24 6.81 -3.56 11.04
C LYS A 24 5.30 -3.61 10.95
N CYS A 25 4.76 -4.27 9.93
CA CYS A 25 3.35 -4.59 9.92
C CYS A 25 3.08 -5.62 11.02
N VAL A 26 2.18 -5.30 11.96
CA VAL A 26 1.84 -6.17 13.09
C VAL A 26 0.91 -7.28 12.60
N GLU A 27 1.31 -8.53 12.80
CA GLU A 27 0.49 -9.68 12.43
C GLU A 27 -0.85 -9.69 13.17
N GLY A 28 -1.94 -10.02 12.47
CA GLY A 28 -3.28 -10.04 13.07
C GLY A 28 -3.80 -8.66 13.49
N CYS A 29 -3.21 -7.56 13.03
CA CYS A 29 -3.66 -6.21 13.40
C CYS A 29 -4.99 -5.82 12.72
N GLY A 30 -5.08 -5.88 11.39
CA GLY A 30 -6.30 -5.59 10.64
C GLY A 30 -6.81 -4.14 10.65
N ILE A 31 -6.28 -3.24 11.50
CA ILE A 31 -6.82 -1.88 11.68
C ILE A 31 -6.84 -1.07 10.37
N CYS A 32 -5.86 -1.25 9.48
CA CYS A 32 -5.87 -0.60 8.17
C CYS A 32 -7.06 -1.05 7.30
N CYS A 33 -7.49 -2.31 7.41
CA CYS A 33 -8.67 -2.84 6.72
C CYS A 33 -9.98 -2.26 7.28
N GLU A 34 -9.98 -1.87 8.56
CA GLU A 34 -11.11 -1.24 9.24
C GLU A 34 -11.16 0.27 8.94
N ARG A 35 -10.02 0.98 9.00
CA ARG A 35 -9.96 2.45 8.98
C ARG A 35 -9.74 3.07 7.61
N LEU A 36 -9.15 2.36 6.66
CA LEU A 36 -8.82 2.95 5.36
C LEU A 36 -9.91 2.73 4.32
N GLU A 37 -10.04 3.76 3.50
CA GLU A 37 -10.75 3.82 2.23
C GLU A 37 -9.71 3.51 1.14
N ILE A 38 -9.88 2.42 0.39
CA ILE A 38 -8.87 1.89 -0.52
C ILE A 38 -9.34 2.09 -1.96
N PRO A 39 -8.66 2.92 -2.77
CA PRO A 39 -8.91 2.98 -4.20
C PRO A 39 -8.44 1.70 -4.88
N LEU A 40 -9.28 1.16 -5.77
CA LEU A 40 -8.96 0.06 -6.66
C LEU A 40 -8.60 0.60 -8.04
N ARG A 41 -7.45 0.17 -8.56
CA ARG A 41 -7.10 0.36 -9.98
C ARG A 41 -7.71 -0.76 -10.80
N ASP A 42 -7.79 -0.57 -12.12
CA ASP A 42 -8.26 -1.60 -13.04
C ASP A 42 -7.44 -2.89 -12.91
N GLU A 43 -6.12 -2.79 -12.72
CA GLU A 43 -5.28 -3.98 -12.52
C GLU A 43 -5.55 -4.68 -11.18
N ASP A 44 -5.96 -3.94 -10.15
CA ASP A 44 -6.33 -4.53 -8.87
C ASP A 44 -7.67 -5.29 -8.99
N ILE A 45 -8.62 -4.78 -9.78
CA ILE A 45 -9.91 -5.45 -10.05
C ILE A 45 -9.68 -6.75 -10.81
N VAL A 46 -8.96 -6.69 -11.93
CA VAL A 46 -8.66 -7.88 -12.76
C VAL A 46 -7.97 -8.96 -11.93
N ALA A 47 -6.95 -8.61 -11.15
CA ALA A 47 -6.21 -9.56 -10.33
C ALA A 47 -7.09 -10.23 -9.24
N ILE A 48 -8.12 -9.55 -8.74
CA ILE A 48 -9.06 -10.13 -7.76
C ILE A 48 -10.11 -11.00 -8.46
N GLU A 49 -10.58 -10.63 -9.64
CA GLU A 49 -11.48 -11.48 -10.44
C GLU A 49 -10.82 -12.80 -10.85
N GLU A 50 -9.53 -12.80 -11.15
CA GLU A 50 -8.73 -14.01 -11.43
C GLU A 50 -8.68 -14.99 -10.24
N LEU A 51 -8.95 -14.54 -9.01
CA LEU A 51 -9.10 -15.41 -7.85
C LEU A 51 -10.48 -16.05 -7.74
N GLY A 52 -11.41 -15.71 -8.63
CA GLY A 52 -12.77 -16.22 -8.67
C GLY A 52 -13.83 -15.37 -7.95
N TYR A 53 -13.49 -14.14 -7.53
CA TYR A 53 -14.47 -13.20 -6.98
C TYR A 53 -15.19 -12.45 -8.10
N ASN A 54 -16.48 -12.19 -7.93
CA ASN A 54 -17.22 -11.30 -8.82
C ASN A 54 -17.01 -9.84 -8.40
N VAL A 55 -16.87 -8.94 -9.36
CA VAL A 55 -16.62 -7.51 -9.11
C VAL A 55 -17.61 -6.87 -8.12
N TRP A 56 -18.89 -7.24 -8.16
CA TRP A 56 -19.94 -6.72 -7.27
C TRP A 56 -19.76 -7.09 -5.78
N GLU A 57 -18.95 -8.13 -5.51
CA GLU A 57 -18.66 -8.59 -4.15
C GLU A 57 -17.63 -7.71 -3.45
N PHE A 58 -16.76 -7.03 -4.20
CA PHE A 58 -15.62 -6.31 -3.63
C PHE A 58 -15.43 -4.89 -4.14
N VAL A 59 -16.12 -4.45 -5.20
CA VAL A 59 -16.10 -3.05 -5.65
C VAL A 59 -17.31 -2.31 -5.12
N ASP A 60 -17.06 -1.13 -4.56
CA ASP A 60 -18.08 -0.16 -4.19
C ASP A 60 -18.11 0.96 -5.24
N TYR A 61 -19.07 0.86 -6.16
CA TYR A 61 -19.25 1.78 -7.27
C TYR A 61 -19.83 3.15 -6.85
N GLU A 62 -20.30 3.29 -5.61
CA GLU A 62 -20.83 4.56 -5.10
C GLU A 62 -19.71 5.48 -4.58
N LYS A 63 -18.53 4.91 -4.30
CA LYS A 63 -17.36 5.64 -3.80
C LYS A 63 -16.28 5.78 -4.86
N LEU A 64 -16.03 7.02 -5.25
CA LEU A 64 -15.10 7.38 -6.33
C LEU A 64 -13.87 8.11 -5.76
N PHE A 65 -12.68 7.74 -6.23
CA PHE A 65 -11.44 8.45 -5.91
C PHE A 65 -10.98 9.32 -7.06
N TYR A 66 -10.54 10.54 -6.72
CA TYR A 66 -9.99 11.49 -7.68
C TYR A 66 -8.67 12.07 -7.15
N ARG A 67 -7.79 12.47 -8.06
CA ARG A 67 -6.64 13.35 -7.80
C ARG A 67 -6.77 14.56 -8.71
N GLY A 68 -7.27 15.66 -8.15
CA GLY A 68 -7.72 16.77 -8.98
C GLY A 68 -8.93 16.34 -9.81
N ASP A 69 -8.86 16.56 -11.12
CA ASP A 69 -9.83 16.13 -12.13
C ASP A 69 -9.64 14.67 -12.58
N LYS A 70 -8.50 14.05 -12.26
CA LYS A 70 -8.18 12.69 -12.69
C LYS A 70 -8.91 11.65 -11.83
N PHE A 71 -9.79 10.87 -12.45
CA PHE A 71 -10.36 9.66 -11.85
C PHE A 71 -9.28 8.63 -11.57
N LEU A 72 -9.27 8.08 -10.35
CA LEU A 72 -8.30 7.09 -9.89
C LEU A 72 -8.89 5.68 -9.77
N GLY A 73 -10.22 5.56 -9.62
CA GLY A 73 -10.88 4.28 -9.43
C GLY A 73 -11.99 4.33 -8.38
N TYR A 74 -12.64 3.18 -8.19
CA TYR A 74 -13.69 2.95 -7.20
C TYR A 74 -13.11 2.47 -5.87
N ALA A 75 -13.92 2.45 -4.81
CA ALA A 75 -13.46 1.93 -3.52
C ALA A 75 -13.52 0.40 -3.46
N LEU A 76 -12.59 -0.17 -2.69
CA LEU A 76 -12.73 -1.51 -2.15
C LEU A 76 -13.86 -1.52 -1.12
N LYS A 77 -14.81 -2.42 -1.31
CA LYS A 77 -16.03 -2.51 -0.53
C LYS A 77 -15.77 -2.83 0.94
N LYS A 78 -16.62 -2.24 1.78
CA LYS A 78 -16.73 -2.53 3.21
C LYS A 78 -17.94 -3.41 3.49
N ARG A 79 -17.87 -4.23 4.53
CA ARG A 79 -18.99 -5.05 4.98
C ARG A 79 -20.00 -4.21 5.74
N SER A 80 -21.27 -4.52 5.58
CA SER A 80 -22.36 -3.77 6.21
C SER A 80 -22.42 -3.92 7.73
N PHE A 81 -21.94 -5.02 8.29
CA PHE A 81 -22.11 -5.33 9.72
C PHE A 81 -21.01 -4.77 10.64
N ASP A 82 -19.83 -4.43 10.10
CA ASP A 82 -18.70 -3.91 10.88
C ASP A 82 -17.85 -2.85 10.17
N ASP A 83 -18.24 -2.43 8.96
CA ASP A 83 -17.55 -1.44 8.12
C ASP A 83 -16.07 -1.77 7.83
N ALA A 84 -15.67 -3.03 7.99
CA ALA A 84 -14.34 -3.50 7.65
C ALA A 84 -14.27 -3.99 6.19
N CYS A 85 -13.08 -3.99 5.61
CA CYS A 85 -12.82 -4.49 4.26
C CYS A 85 -13.44 -5.89 4.05
N VAL A 86 -14.12 -6.13 2.93
CA VAL A 86 -14.72 -7.43 2.58
C VAL A 86 -13.74 -8.62 2.65
N PHE A 87 -12.44 -8.38 2.49
CA PHE A 87 -11.40 -9.41 2.55
C PHE A 87 -10.75 -9.61 3.92
N LEU A 88 -11.08 -8.82 4.94
CA LEU A 88 -10.57 -9.03 6.30
C LEU A 88 -11.27 -10.23 6.95
N ASP A 89 -10.52 -11.25 7.35
CA ASP A 89 -11.06 -12.33 8.15
C ASP A 89 -11.36 -11.83 9.58
N PRO A 90 -12.61 -11.94 10.08
CA PRO A 90 -13.00 -11.33 11.36
C PRO A 90 -12.39 -12.03 12.57
N GLU A 91 -12.05 -13.31 12.47
CA GLU A 91 -11.50 -14.12 13.56
C GLU A 91 -9.99 -13.97 13.65
N THR A 92 -9.30 -14.14 12.53
CA THR A 92 -7.82 -14.12 12.46
C THR A 92 -7.25 -12.72 12.24
N LYS A 93 -8.08 -11.76 11.85
CA LYS A 93 -7.68 -10.39 11.45
C LYS A 93 -6.65 -10.37 10.31
N ARG A 94 -6.60 -11.44 9.50
CA ARG A 94 -5.73 -11.57 8.32
C ARG A 94 -6.51 -11.26 7.05
N CYS A 95 -5.82 -10.75 6.03
CA CYS A 95 -6.43 -10.53 4.73
C CYS A 95 -6.50 -11.86 3.96
N ARG A 96 -7.68 -12.24 3.49
CA ARG A 96 -7.90 -13.48 2.73
C ARG A 96 -7.23 -13.50 1.36
N ILE A 97 -6.91 -12.33 0.81
CA ILE A 97 -6.21 -12.16 -0.47
C ILE A 97 -4.82 -11.53 -0.29
N TYR A 98 -4.11 -11.84 0.81
CA TYR A 98 -2.88 -11.12 1.18
C TYR A 98 -1.82 -11.02 0.05
N GLY A 99 -1.66 -12.07 -0.75
CA GLY A 99 -0.75 -12.09 -1.90
C GLY A 99 -1.19 -11.25 -3.11
N HIS A 100 -2.49 -10.94 -3.21
CA HIS A 100 -3.13 -10.20 -4.30
C HIS A 100 -3.74 -8.88 -3.80
N ARG A 101 -3.21 -8.34 -2.70
CA ARG A 101 -3.70 -7.07 -2.15
C ARG A 101 -3.61 -5.96 -3.20
N PRO A 102 -4.62 -5.08 -3.27
CA PRO A 102 -4.56 -3.87 -4.11
C PRO A 102 -3.30 -3.08 -3.84
N LEU A 103 -2.77 -2.37 -4.84
CA LEU A 103 -1.53 -1.61 -4.69
C LEU A 103 -1.57 -0.64 -3.50
N ALA A 104 -2.68 0.06 -3.29
CA ALA A 104 -2.83 0.96 -2.15
C ALA A 104 -2.67 0.23 -0.78
N CYS A 105 -3.17 -1.00 -0.66
CA CYS A 105 -2.97 -1.84 0.53
C CYS A 105 -1.52 -2.32 0.69
N ARG A 106 -0.82 -2.60 -0.42
CA ARG A 106 0.59 -3.02 -0.39
C ARG A 106 1.51 -1.87 0.02
N LEU A 107 1.28 -0.68 -0.54
CA LEU A 107 2.11 0.49 -0.27
C LEU A 107 1.94 1.02 1.15
N TYR A 108 0.75 0.87 1.76
CA TYR A 108 0.51 1.38 3.11
C TYR A 108 1.52 0.84 4.14
N PRO A 109 2.12 1.70 5.01
CA PRO A 109 1.81 3.12 5.24
C PRO A 109 2.64 4.10 4.40
N PHE A 110 3.39 3.61 3.42
CA PHE A 110 4.29 4.41 2.60
C PHE A 110 3.60 5.04 1.40
N ILE A 111 4.14 6.19 0.99
CA ILE A 111 3.73 6.98 -0.16
C ILE A 111 4.98 7.18 -1.02
N PHE A 112 4.92 6.67 -2.24
CA PHE A 112 6.01 6.74 -3.20
C PHE A 112 5.77 7.92 -4.15
N VAL A 113 6.75 8.82 -4.25
CA VAL A 113 6.68 10.03 -5.08
C VAL A 113 7.90 10.08 -5.99
N LYS A 114 7.66 9.99 -7.31
CA LYS A 114 8.73 10.01 -8.31
C LYS A 114 9.07 11.45 -8.73
N HIS A 115 10.37 11.77 -8.69
CA HIS A 115 10.95 13.01 -9.20
C HIS A 115 12.13 12.68 -10.13
N GLY A 116 11.86 12.70 -11.44
CA GLY A 116 12.87 12.32 -12.44
C GLY A 116 13.33 10.87 -12.25
N LYS A 117 14.63 10.71 -11.95
CA LYS A 117 15.27 9.43 -11.62
C LYS A 117 15.19 9.03 -10.14
N LYS A 118 14.73 9.93 -9.27
CA LYS A 118 14.61 9.65 -7.83
C LYS A 118 13.17 9.27 -7.46
N MET A 119 13.03 8.39 -6.49
CA MET A 119 11.77 8.04 -5.86
C MET A 119 11.89 8.35 -4.37
N GLU A 120 11.16 9.35 -3.91
CA GLU A 120 11.05 9.70 -2.51
C GLU A 120 9.94 8.86 -1.86
N ILE A 121 10.21 8.38 -0.66
CA ILE A 121 9.32 7.54 0.12
C ILE A 121 8.99 8.30 1.40
N TYR A 122 7.70 8.55 1.58
CA TYR A 122 7.14 9.17 2.77
C TYR A 122 6.33 8.14 3.54
N VAL A 123 6.22 8.29 4.85
CA VAL A 123 5.27 7.56 5.67
C VAL A 123 4.07 8.43 6.01
N LYS A 124 2.87 7.84 5.94
CA LYS A 124 1.65 8.43 6.48
C LYS A 124 1.60 8.15 7.98
N GLU A 125 1.69 9.20 8.78
CA GLU A 125 1.70 9.10 10.25
C GLU A 125 0.27 8.94 10.81
N ASP A 126 -0.38 7.85 10.43
CA ASP A 126 -1.68 7.49 10.96
C ASP A 126 -1.53 6.96 12.39
N SER A 127 -2.10 7.67 13.36
CA SER A 127 -1.99 7.35 14.80
C SER A 127 -2.55 5.98 15.18
N PHE A 128 -3.40 5.39 14.33
CA PHE A 128 -3.96 4.07 14.55
C PHE A 128 -3.04 2.93 14.11
N CYS A 129 -1.93 3.20 13.39
CA CYS A 129 -1.04 2.15 12.90
C CYS A 129 0.01 1.81 13.98
N PRO A 130 -0.08 0.65 14.64
CA PRO A 130 0.90 0.26 15.67
C PRO A 130 2.26 -0.12 15.09
N GLY A 131 2.37 -0.23 13.76
CA GLY A 131 3.61 -0.60 13.08
C GLY A 131 4.61 0.54 12.93
N LEU A 132 4.16 1.79 13.10
CA LEU A 132 5.01 2.98 12.99
C LEU A 132 5.96 3.04 14.19
N ASN A 133 7.27 3.09 13.92
CA ASN A 133 8.33 3.05 14.93
C ASN A 133 8.20 1.88 15.91
N HIS A 134 7.68 0.74 15.44
CA HIS A 134 7.60 -0.46 16.24
C HIS A 134 9.01 -0.85 16.74
N PRO A 135 9.19 -1.27 18.01
CA PRO A 135 10.51 -1.62 18.56
C PRO A 135 11.26 -2.69 17.74
N GLU A 136 10.50 -3.66 17.23
CA GLU A 136 10.98 -4.72 16.32
C GLU A 136 10.86 -4.36 14.82
N GLY A 137 10.65 -3.08 14.52
CA GLY A 137 10.56 -2.58 13.16
C GLY A 137 11.88 -2.66 12.41
N GLN A 138 11.80 -2.85 11.10
CA GLN A 138 12.94 -2.80 10.22
C GLN A 138 13.20 -1.35 9.77
N PRO A 139 14.47 -0.92 9.69
CA PRO A 139 14.82 0.34 9.04
C PRO A 139 14.52 0.28 7.53
N ILE A 140 14.26 1.43 6.92
CA ILE A 140 13.86 1.53 5.50
C ILE A 140 15.11 1.56 4.61
N THR A 141 15.88 0.49 4.63
CA THR A 141 17.10 0.34 3.83
C THR A 141 16.80 -0.08 2.40
N LYS A 142 17.84 -0.14 1.55
CA LYS A 142 17.76 -0.72 0.22
C LYS A 142 17.20 -2.14 0.22
N GLU A 143 17.67 -2.98 1.14
CA GLU A 143 17.24 -4.38 1.26
C GLU A 143 15.76 -4.46 1.58
N PHE A 144 15.30 -3.68 2.56
CA PHE A 144 13.88 -3.58 2.90
C PHE A 144 13.04 -3.16 1.69
N LEU A 145 13.44 -2.09 1.01
CA LEU A 145 12.69 -1.56 -0.14
C LEU A 145 12.63 -2.54 -1.31
N LEU A 146 13.74 -3.22 -1.62
CA LEU A 146 13.76 -4.20 -2.71
C LEU A 146 13.03 -5.48 -2.36
N GLN A 147 13.05 -5.91 -1.09
CA GLN A 147 12.31 -7.08 -0.63
C GLN A 147 10.80 -6.83 -0.65
N GLU A 148 10.35 -5.73 -0.05
CA GLU A 148 8.92 -5.47 0.15
C GLU A 148 8.26 -4.77 -1.05
N TYR A 149 9.01 -4.00 -1.82
CA TYR A 149 8.51 -3.13 -2.90
C TYR A 149 9.28 -3.27 -4.21
N GLY A 150 10.06 -4.34 -4.38
CA GLY A 150 10.91 -4.54 -5.55
C GLY A 150 10.14 -4.53 -6.87
N ASP A 151 8.93 -5.11 -6.91
CA ASP A 151 8.06 -5.12 -8.09
C ASP A 151 7.62 -3.70 -8.46
N VAL A 152 7.20 -2.91 -7.47
CA VAL A 152 6.81 -1.51 -7.64
C VAL A 152 8.00 -0.71 -8.15
N ILE A 153 9.14 -0.80 -7.48
CA ILE A 153 10.38 -0.09 -7.87
C ILE A 153 10.75 -0.45 -9.30
N GLN A 154 10.80 -1.74 -9.65
CA GLN A 154 11.17 -2.20 -10.98
C GLN A 154 10.24 -1.67 -12.08
N SER A 155 8.92 -1.61 -11.81
CA SER A 155 7.96 -1.05 -12.77
C SER A 155 8.22 0.43 -13.10
N TYR A 156 8.75 1.19 -12.14
CA TYR A 156 9.16 2.59 -12.36
C TYR A 156 10.52 2.70 -13.03
N ARG A 157 11.47 1.80 -12.72
CA ARG A 157 12.79 1.78 -13.38
C ARG A 157 12.67 1.56 -14.88
N GLN A 158 11.82 0.61 -15.30
CA GLN A 158 11.58 0.34 -16.72
C GLN A 158 11.08 1.58 -17.48
N LYS A 159 10.29 2.44 -16.83
CA LYS A 159 9.77 3.70 -17.41
C LYS A 159 10.78 4.85 -17.42
N VAL A 160 11.89 4.72 -16.67
CA VAL A 160 12.96 5.73 -16.59
C VAL A 160 14.11 5.38 -17.50
N LEU A 161 14.40 4.09 -17.66
CA LEU A 161 15.54 3.56 -18.42
C LEU A 161 15.18 3.18 -19.86
N GLY A 162 13.88 2.96 -20.15
CA GLY A 162 13.35 2.82 -21.50
C GLY A 162 12.86 4.17 -22.02
#